data_AF-A0A7W6EVN1-F1
#
_entry.id   AF-A0A7W6EVN1-F1
#
_cell.length_a   1.000
_cell.length_b   1.000
_cell.length_c   1.000
_cell.angle_alpha   90.00
_cell.angle_beta   90.00
_cell.angle_gamma   90.00
#
_symmetry.space_group_name_H-M   'P 1'
#
loop_
_entity.id
_entity.type
_entity.pdbx_description
1 polymer ?
#
loop_
_entity_poly.entity_id
_entity_poly.type
_entity_poly.pdbx_seq_one_letter_code
_entity_poly.pdbx_strand_id
1 'polypeptide(L)'
;MEASMTVWMVAVGISCVAAACLHGYLGEVKLIGPATFPTRQSRLLVSAMWQFSTMIWIGCGVLIAASPWLFSDSDRPLAIPLICSPILFGVVANGLITRGRHFGWKVFAAIVVAAMGGAILA
;
A
#
# COMPACT_ATOMS: atom_id res chain seq x y z
N MET A 1 20.09 -17.89 3.26
CA MET A 1 19.12 -16.96 3.89
C MET A 1 18.89 -15.71 3.04
N GLU A 2 19.92 -15.10 2.46
CA GLU A 2 19.74 -13.91 1.59
C GLU A 2 18.79 -14.15 0.41
N ALA A 3 18.97 -15.23 -0.36
CA ALA A 3 18.13 -15.50 -1.54
C ALA A 3 16.64 -15.66 -1.19
N SER A 4 16.31 -16.34 -0.09
CA SER A 4 14.93 -16.49 0.38
C SER A 4 14.33 -15.16 0.84
N MET A 5 15.12 -14.30 1.47
CA MET A 5 14.69 -12.98 1.93
C MET A 5 14.43 -12.03 0.76
N THR A 6 15.33 -12.04 -0.23
CA THR A 6 15.15 -11.26 -1.46
C THR A 6 13.87 -11.65 -2.18
N VAL A 7 13.63 -12.95 -2.36
CA VAL A 7 12.39 -13.45 -2.98
C VAL A 7 11.16 -13.03 -2.17
N TRP A 8 11.22 -13.08 -0.84
CA TRP A 8 10.15 -12.64 0.04
C TRP A 8 9.81 -11.15 -0.16
N MET A 9 10.80 -10.27 -0.07
CA MET A 9 10.59 -8.83 -0.22
C MET A 9 10.05 -8.46 -1.60
N VAL A 10 10.56 -9.11 -2.65
CA VAL A 10 10.05 -8.93 -4.02
C VAL A 10 8.59 -9.37 -4.11
N ALA A 11 8.24 -10.54 -3.57
CA ALA A 11 6.86 -11.03 -3.58
C ALA A 11 5.91 -10.10 -2.83
N VAL A 12 6.31 -9.60 -1.65
CA VAL A 12 5.52 -8.66 -0.84
C VAL A 12 5.36 -7.33 -1.58
N GLY A 13 6.43 -6.79 -2.17
CA GLY A 13 6.39 -5.54 -2.92
C GLY A 13 5.53 -5.63 -4.18
N ILE A 14 5.63 -6.72 -4.96
CA ILE A 14 4.75 -6.96 -6.12
C ILE A 14 3.29 -7.07 -5.68
N SER A 15 3.02 -7.78 -4.58
CA SER A 15 1.67 -7.87 -4.00
C SER A 15 1.12 -6.51 -3.60
N CYS A 16 1.97 -5.63 -3.05
CA CYS A 16 1.63 -4.24 -2.74
C CYS A 16 1.26 -3.44 -3.99
N VAL A 17 2.07 -3.52 -5.06
CA VAL A 17 1.78 -2.85 -6.32
C VAL A 17 0.48 -3.36 -6.93
N ALA A 18 0.27 -4.67 -6.97
CA ALA A 18 -0.96 -5.27 -7.49
C ALA A 18 -2.20 -4.83 -6.68
N ALA A 19 -2.11 -4.86 -5.35
CA ALA A 19 -3.18 -4.40 -4.47
C ALA A 19 -3.47 -2.90 -4.65
N ALA A 20 -2.44 -2.07 -4.83
CA ALA A 20 -2.59 -0.63 -5.08
C ALA A 20 -3.29 -0.38 -6.42
N CYS A 21 -2.85 -1.02 -7.50
CA CYS A 21 -3.53 -0.93 -8.80
C CYS A 21 -5.00 -1.36 -8.72
N LEU A 22 -5.29 -2.47 -8.03
CA LEU A 22 -6.67 -2.94 -7.84
C LEU A 22 -7.49 -1.94 -7.02
N HIS A 23 -6.92 -1.37 -5.96
CA HIS A 23 -7.58 -0.34 -5.15
C HIS A 23 -7.87 0.94 -5.94
N GLY A 24 -6.90 1.42 -6.72
CA GLY A 24 -7.06 2.58 -7.60
C GLY A 24 -8.17 2.36 -8.62
N TYR A 25 -8.16 1.21 -9.29
CA TYR A 25 -9.17 0.84 -10.28
C TYR A 25 -10.56 0.67 -9.65
N LEU A 26 -10.68 -0.10 -8.58
CA LEU A 26 -11.96 -0.35 -7.93
C LEU A 26 -12.55 0.92 -7.31
N GLY A 27 -11.73 1.82 -6.77
CA GLY A 27 -12.22 3.09 -6.28
C GLY A 27 -12.85 3.94 -7.36
N GLU A 28 -12.21 4.05 -8.53
CA GLU A 28 -12.79 4.78 -9.66
C GLU A 28 -14.08 4.13 -10.17
N VAL A 29 -14.08 2.81 -10.35
CA VAL A 29 -15.21 2.13 -11.01
C VAL A 29 -16.37 1.87 -10.07
N LYS A 30 -16.11 1.57 -8.79
CA LYS A 30 -17.13 1.12 -7.83
C LYS A 30 -17.51 2.17 -6.78
N LEU A 31 -16.66 3.17 -6.52
CA LEU A 31 -16.94 4.19 -5.51
C LEU A 31 -17.17 5.57 -6.14
N ILE A 32 -16.20 6.08 -6.90
CA ILE A 32 -16.21 7.45 -7.42
C ILE A 32 -17.10 7.56 -8.67
N GLY A 33 -17.01 6.61 -9.60
CA GLY A 33 -17.81 6.57 -10.81
C GLY A 33 -19.33 6.64 -10.57
N PRO A 34 -19.90 5.81 -9.68
CA PRO A 34 -21.34 5.83 -9.40
C PRO A 34 -21.77 6.89 -8.36
N ALA A 35 -20.84 7.57 -7.68
CA ALA A 35 -21.20 8.55 -6.67
C ALA A 35 -21.70 9.88 -7.28
N THR A 36 -22.66 10.50 -6.58
CA THR A 36 -23.14 11.85 -6.93
C THR A 36 -22.26 12.90 -6.28
N PHE A 37 -21.79 13.86 -7.08
CA PHE A 37 -20.96 14.97 -6.61
C PHE A 37 -21.67 16.31 -6.84
N PRO A 38 -21.58 17.27 -5.91
CA PRO A 38 -22.19 18.59 -6.08
C PRO A 38 -21.67 19.37 -7.28
N THR A 39 -20.38 19.21 -7.60
CA THR A 39 -19.72 19.90 -8.73
C THR A 39 -18.72 18.99 -9.43
N ARG A 40 -18.39 19.30 -10.69
CA ARG A 40 -17.33 18.60 -11.44
C ARG A 40 -15.98 18.68 -10.73
N GLN A 41 -15.66 19.81 -10.11
CA GLN A 41 -14.42 20.04 -9.39
C GLN A 41 -14.30 19.14 -8.16
N SER A 42 -15.39 18.96 -7.40
CA SER A 42 -15.38 18.06 -6.24
C SER A 42 -15.12 16.60 -6.63
N ARG A 43 -15.71 16.14 -7.74
CA ARG A 43 -15.42 14.81 -8.30
C ARG A 43 -13.95 14.66 -8.70
N LEU A 44 -13.39 15.66 -9.39
CA LEU A 44 -12.00 15.65 -9.82
C LEU A 44 -11.04 15.64 -8.63
N LEU A 45 -11.32 16.42 -7.59
CA LEU A 45 -10.50 16.45 -6.38
C LEU A 45 -10.49 15.07 -5.68
N VAL A 46 -11.66 14.44 -5.53
CA VAL A 46 -11.75 13.11 -4.90
C VAL A 46 -11.03 12.05 -5.73
N SER A 47 -11.21 12.05 -7.06
CA SER A 47 -10.47 11.16 -7.97
C SER A 47 -8.96 11.40 -7.91
N ALA A 48 -8.51 12.65 -7.94
CA ALA A 48 -7.09 12.99 -7.84
C ALA A 48 -6.48 12.53 -6.53
N MET A 49 -7.15 12.72 -5.40
CA MET A 49 -6.69 12.22 -4.09
C MET A 49 -6.65 10.69 -4.02
N TRP A 50 -7.63 10.02 -4.63
CA TRP A 50 -7.66 8.57 -4.73
C TRP A 50 -6.47 8.04 -5.53
N GLN A 51 -6.20 8.61 -6.71
CA GLN A 51 -5.06 8.20 -7.53
C GLN A 51 -3.73 8.60 -6.90
N PHE A 52 -3.67 9.73 -6.19
CA PHE A 52 -2.47 10.14 -5.47
C PHE A 52 -2.07 9.12 -4.41
N SER A 53 -3.02 8.67 -3.57
CA SER A 53 -2.77 7.58 -2.61
C SER A 53 -2.39 6.27 -3.29
N THR A 54 -3.03 5.93 -4.42
CA THR A 54 -2.67 4.76 -5.23
C THR A 54 -1.21 4.82 -5.70
N MET A 55 -0.77 5.96 -6.23
CA MET A 55 0.61 6.15 -6.69
C MET A 55 1.61 6.06 -5.53
N ILE A 56 1.28 6.63 -4.36
CA ILE A 56 2.11 6.48 -3.16
C ILE A 56 2.29 5.01 -2.81
N TRP A 57 1.20 4.23 -2.76
CA TRP A 57 1.28 2.81 -2.38
C TRP A 57 2.00 1.95 -3.42
N ILE A 58 1.91 2.29 -4.71
CA ILE A 58 2.75 1.69 -5.76
C ILE A 58 4.22 1.98 -5.46
N GLY A 59 4.57 3.24 -5.19
CA GLY A 59 5.93 3.64 -4.83
C GLY A 59 6.45 2.88 -3.61
N CYS A 60 5.64 2.75 -2.56
CA CYS A 60 5.96 1.93 -1.39
C CYS A 60 6.21 0.46 -1.76
N GLY A 61 5.36 -0.13 -2.60
CA GLY A 61 5.52 -1.51 -3.07
C GLY A 61 6.81 -1.72 -3.86
N VAL A 62 7.15 -0.77 -4.73
CA VAL A 62 8.43 -0.78 -5.48
C VAL A 62 9.61 -0.68 -4.51
N LEU A 63 9.57 0.21 -3.53
CA LEU A 63 10.63 0.34 -2.52
C LEU A 63 10.77 -0.89 -1.63
N ILE A 64 9.67 -1.55 -1.25
CA ILE A 64 9.70 -2.83 -0.53
C ILE A 64 10.37 -3.90 -1.40
N ALA A 65 9.95 -4.04 -2.67
CA ALA A 65 10.55 -5.01 -3.57
C ALA A 65 12.05 -4.76 -3.77
N ALA A 66 12.44 -3.49 -3.95
CA ALA A 66 13.81 -3.08 -4.16
C ALA A 66 14.67 -3.05 -2.89
N SER A 67 14.05 -3.18 -1.71
CA SER A 67 14.72 -3.02 -0.41
C SER A 67 15.95 -3.91 -0.19
N PRO A 68 16.03 -5.17 -0.67
CA PRO A 68 17.23 -5.99 -0.48
C PRO A 68 18.48 -5.41 -1.16
N TRP A 69 18.30 -4.56 -2.17
CA TRP A 69 19.39 -3.94 -2.92
C TRP A 69 19.64 -2.49 -2.53
N LEU A 70 18.66 -1.81 -1.95
CA LEU A 70 18.75 -0.39 -1.57
C LEU A 70 19.23 -0.17 -0.14
N PHE A 71 18.98 -1.13 0.76
CA PHE A 71 19.23 -0.97 2.19
C PHE A 71 20.04 -2.14 2.73
N SER A 72 21.04 -1.81 3.55
CA SER A 72 21.78 -2.79 4.33
C SER A 72 20.86 -3.48 5.36
N ASP A 73 21.27 -4.64 5.85
CA ASP A 73 20.56 -5.38 6.90
C ASP A 73 20.36 -4.54 8.16
N SER A 74 21.31 -3.67 8.51
CA SER A 74 21.19 -2.74 9.63
C SER A 74 20.20 -1.59 9.39
N ASP A 75 19.98 -1.18 8.14
CA ASP A 75 19.09 -0.05 7.82
C ASP A 75 17.64 -0.48 7.60
N ARG A 76 17.41 -1.71 7.10
CA ARG A 76 16.08 -2.24 6.79
C ARG A 76 15.07 -2.13 7.94
N PRO A 77 15.42 -2.42 9.21
CA PRO A 77 14.50 -2.30 10.34
C PRO A 77 13.95 -0.88 10.55
N LEU A 78 14.64 0.16 10.08
CA LEU A 78 14.16 1.55 10.11
C LEU A 78 13.49 1.96 8.80
N ALA A 79 14.08 1.59 7.66
CA ALA A 79 13.59 1.98 6.33
C ALA A 79 12.21 1.39 6.04
N ILE A 80 11.97 0.10 6.33
CA ILE A 80 10.72 -0.58 6.00
C ILE A 80 9.51 0.00 6.76
N PRO A 81 9.56 0.26 8.08
CA PRO A 81 8.52 0.99 8.79
C PRO A 81 8.17 2.34 8.17
N LEU A 82 9.18 3.14 7.79
CA LEU A 82 8.96 4.44 7.17
C LEU A 82 8.27 4.30 5.81
N ILE A 83 8.73 3.38 4.97
CA ILE A 83 8.11 3.06 3.67
C ILE A 83 6.66 2.60 3.85
N CYS A 84 6.36 1.81 4.88
CA CYS A 84 5.01 1.30 5.12
C CYS A 84 4.08 2.31 5.79
N SER A 85 4.58 3.41 6.36
CA SER A 85 3.76 4.37 7.11
C SER A 85 2.58 4.97 6.30
N PRO A 86 2.70 5.30 5.00
CA PRO A 86 1.56 5.80 4.23
C PRO A 86 0.52 4.71 3.95
N ILE A 87 0.96 3.45 3.80
CA ILE A 87 0.07 2.30 3.67
C ILE A 87 -0.68 2.09 4.98
N LEU A 88 0.02 2.11 6.11
CA LEU A 88 -0.55 1.92 7.43
C LEU A 88 -1.58 2.99 7.77
N PHE A 89 -1.32 4.25 7.42
CA PHE A 89 -2.31 5.32 7.52
C PHE A 89 -3.58 4.97 6.74
N GLY A 90 -3.44 4.53 5.49
CA GLY A 90 -4.55 4.06 4.66
C GLY A 90 -5.31 2.89 5.31
N VAL A 91 -4.60 1.91 5.86
CA VAL A 91 -5.18 0.75 6.57
C VAL A 91 -6.04 1.21 7.75
N VAL A 92 -5.49 2.06 8.61
CA VAL A 92 -6.20 2.55 9.81
C VAL A 92 -7.41 3.39 9.42
N ALA A 93 -7.22 4.37 8.53
CA ALA A 93 -8.31 5.24 8.08
C ALA A 93 -9.46 4.44 7.46
N ASN A 94 -9.17 3.52 6.54
CA ASN A 94 -10.19 2.68 5.92
C ASN A 94 -10.83 1.72 6.92
N GLY A 95 -10.06 1.13 7.84
CA GLY A 95 -10.58 0.25 8.90
C GLY A 95 -11.60 0.98 9.79
N LEU A 96 -11.27 2.20 10.22
CA LEU A 96 -12.13 3.04 11.06
C LEU A 96 -13.39 3.50 10.29
N ILE A 97 -13.21 4.10 9.11
CA ILE A 97 -14.32 4.67 8.31
C ILE A 97 -15.31 3.58 7.90
N THR A 98 -14.80 2.42 7.47
CA THR A 98 -15.65 1.30 7.02
C THR A 98 -16.11 0.41 8.17
N ARG A 99 -15.74 0.73 9.42
CA ARG A 99 -16.00 -0.07 10.63
C ARG A 99 -15.61 -1.54 10.45
N GLY A 100 -14.48 -1.78 9.80
CA GLY A 100 -13.94 -3.11 9.51
C GLY A 100 -14.67 -3.92 8.42
N ARG A 101 -15.73 -3.37 7.80
CA ARG A 101 -16.59 -4.10 6.85
C ARG A 101 -16.00 -4.21 5.44
N HIS A 102 -15.09 -3.31 5.08
CA HIS A 102 -14.44 -3.34 3.77
C HIS A 102 -13.25 -4.30 3.75
N PHE A 103 -13.08 -5.09 2.70
CA PHE A 103 -12.00 -6.08 2.63
C PHE A 103 -10.64 -5.46 2.28
N GLY A 104 -10.61 -4.37 1.51
CA GLY A 104 -9.38 -3.81 0.94
C GLY A 104 -8.30 -3.45 1.97
N TRP A 105 -8.67 -2.93 3.14
CA TRP A 105 -7.69 -2.56 4.17
C TRP A 105 -7.00 -3.78 4.80
N LYS A 106 -7.66 -4.94 4.81
CA LYS A 106 -7.09 -6.19 5.38
C LYS A 106 -5.94 -6.70 4.53
N VAL A 107 -6.06 -6.57 3.20
CA VAL A 107 -4.99 -6.95 2.26
C VAL A 107 -3.74 -6.10 2.50
N PHE A 108 -3.90 -4.78 2.57
CA PHE A 108 -2.77 -3.89 2.86
C PHE A 108 -2.20 -4.09 4.28
N ALA A 109 -3.04 -4.39 5.28
CA ALA A 109 -2.56 -4.73 6.61
C ALA A 109 -1.66 -5.98 6.60
N ALA A 110 -2.07 -7.03 5.89
CA ALA A 110 -1.28 -8.25 5.74
C ALA A 110 0.06 -7.98 5.03
N ILE A 111 0.06 -7.13 4.00
CA ILE A 111 1.27 -6.70 3.29
C ILE A 111 2.23 -5.95 4.22
N VAL A 112 1.71 -5.02 5.03
CA VAL A 112 2.53 -4.30 6.02
C VAL A 112 3.15 -5.27 7.01
N VAL A 113 2.37 -6.20 7.58
CA VAL A 113 2.89 -7.22 8.51
C VAL A 113 3.96 -8.09 7.85
N ALA A 114 3.72 -8.54 6.62
CA ALA A 114 4.68 -9.36 5.86
C ALA A 114 5.99 -8.60 5.57
N ALA A 115 5.90 -7.31 5.23
CA ALA A 115 7.06 -6.45 5.01
C ALA A 115 7.86 -6.25 6.32
N MET A 116 7.19 -5.96 7.44
CA MET A 116 7.84 -5.85 8.75
C MET A 116 8.51 -7.15 9.17
N GLY A 117 7.84 -8.29 8.96
CA GLY A 117 8.42 -9.61 9.25
C GLY A 117 9.70 -9.85 8.47
N GLY A 118 9.72 -9.52 7.17
CA GLY A 118 10.94 -9.61 6.37
C GLY A 118 12.03 -8.65 6.85
N ALA A 119 11.69 -7.48 7.38
CA ALA A 119 12.67 -6.47 7.81
C ALA A 119 13.37 -6.86 9.11
N ILE A 120 12.67 -7.59 9.99
CA ILE A 120 13.14 -7.97 11.33
C ILE A 120 13.82 -9.34 11.34
N LEU A 121 13.39 -10.24 10.44
CA LEU A 121 13.92 -11.62 10.35
C LEU A 121 15.10 -11.75 9.38
N ALA A 122 15.56 -10.64 8.79
CA ALA A 122 16.76 -10.58 7.97
C ALA A 122 17.98 -10.25 8.84
#